data_AF-A0AAN9UXD8-F1
#
_entry.id   AF-A0AAN9UXD8-F1
#
_cell.length_a   1.000
_cell.length_b   1.000
_cell.length_c   1.000
_cell.angle_alpha   90.00
_cell.angle_beta   90.00
_cell.angle_gamma   90.00
#
_symmetry.space_group_name_H-M   'P 1'
#
loop_
_entity.id
_entity.type
_entity.pdbx_description
1 polymer ?
#
loop_
_entity_poly.entity_id
_entity_poly.type
_entity_poly.pdbx_seq_one_letter_code
_entity_poly.pdbx_strand_id
1 'polypeptide(L)'
;MFIPLSMSIPDYKRTTPRNLVYDVATATNDDGTKRYPLDIALNTLVTKVNFDTATNVKPKAISVDYLYGESLYRADPRSSLTEDGGTPGTVAATREIIVSGGTFNTPQILKLSGVGPADELERFGIPVVKDLPGVGTNLQDRYEVGVTATAESDFALIKDCTFLEGDGGDDPCYDQWEDGLGPLKGAYTTNGIVSFAVKMMFSL
;
A
#
# COMPACT_ATOMS: atom_id res chain seq x y z
N MET A 1 10.08 -11.18 -5.51
CA MET A 1 9.52 -12.40 -4.84
C MET A 1 8.01 -12.25 -4.85
N PHE A 2 7.32 -13.01 -5.70
CA PHE A 2 5.87 -12.94 -5.80
C PHE A 2 5.23 -13.40 -4.49
N ILE A 3 4.55 -12.50 -3.80
CA ILE A 3 3.61 -12.89 -2.75
C ILE A 3 2.39 -13.43 -3.52
N PRO A 4 2.08 -14.73 -3.45
CA PRO A 4 0.86 -15.24 -4.05
C PRO A 4 -0.31 -14.45 -3.46
N LEU A 5 -1.09 -13.77 -4.31
CA LEU A 5 -2.31 -13.12 -3.84
C LEU A 5 -3.24 -14.19 -3.29
N SER A 6 -3.67 -14.02 -2.05
CA SER A 6 -4.44 -15.04 -1.35
C SER A 6 -5.77 -15.28 -2.07
N MET A 7 -6.05 -16.54 -2.38
CA MET A 7 -7.34 -16.98 -2.91
C MET A 7 -8.13 -17.56 -1.74
N SER A 8 -9.34 -17.04 -1.49
CA SER A 8 -10.23 -17.65 -0.51
C SER A 8 -10.73 -19.00 -1.03
N ILE A 9 -10.73 -20.02 -0.18
CA ILE A 9 -11.36 -21.32 -0.45
C ILE A 9 -12.57 -21.42 0.50
N PRO A 10 -13.77 -21.80 0.02
CA PRO A 10 -14.07 -22.46 -1.26
C PRO A 10 -14.46 -21.53 -2.42
N ASP A 11 -14.45 -20.20 -2.24
CA ASP A 11 -15.03 -19.29 -3.23
C ASP A 11 -14.14 -19.00 -4.45
N TYR A 12 -12.85 -19.31 -4.33
CA TYR A 12 -11.79 -19.00 -5.30
C TYR A 12 -11.88 -17.54 -5.77
N LYS A 13 -12.09 -16.63 -4.80
CA LYS A 13 -12.07 -15.18 -5.00
C LYS A 13 -10.79 -14.59 -4.42
N ARG A 14 -10.31 -13.51 -5.05
CA ARG A 14 -9.15 -12.77 -4.53
C ARG A 14 -9.52 -12.17 -3.19
N THR A 15 -8.78 -12.52 -2.16
CA THR A 15 -8.93 -11.92 -0.83
C THR A 15 -7.69 -11.13 -0.48
N THR A 16 -7.90 -9.93 0.05
CA THR A 16 -6.84 -9.04 0.47
C THR A 16 -7.16 -8.50 1.87
N PRO A 17 -6.15 -8.12 2.66
CA PRO A 17 -6.37 -7.43 3.93
C PRO A 17 -7.26 -6.17 3.80
N ARG A 18 -7.29 -5.54 2.61
CA ARG A 18 -8.19 -4.42 2.31
C ARG A 18 -9.66 -4.79 2.50
N ASN A 19 -10.07 -6.01 2.13
CA ASN A 19 -11.47 -6.44 2.26
C ASN A 19 -11.91 -6.41 3.72
N LEU A 20 -11.10 -6.98 4.62
CA LEU A 20 -11.39 -6.96 6.06
C LEU A 20 -11.48 -5.52 6.60
N VAL A 21 -10.54 -4.65 6.20
CA VAL A 21 -10.57 -3.24 6.64
C VAL A 21 -11.82 -2.54 6.12
N TYR A 22 -12.21 -2.78 4.87
CA TYR A 22 -13.42 -2.24 4.28
C TYR A 22 -14.67 -2.73 5.01
N ASP A 23 -14.81 -4.04 5.20
CA ASP A 23 -15.94 -4.65 5.89
C ASP A 23 -16.10 -4.11 7.31
N VAL A 24 -15.00 -3.93 8.05
CA VAL A 24 -15.00 -3.32 9.38
C VAL A 24 -15.39 -1.85 9.33
N ALA A 25 -14.86 -1.08 8.35
CA ALA A 25 -15.13 0.34 8.21
C ALA A 25 -16.59 0.64 7.80
N THR A 26 -17.21 -0.25 7.02
CA THR A 26 -18.60 -0.09 6.55
C THR A 26 -19.63 -0.82 7.40
N ALA A 27 -19.22 -1.62 8.39
CA ALA A 27 -20.14 -2.35 9.23
C ALA A 27 -21.01 -1.41 10.08
N THR A 28 -22.32 -1.63 10.02
CA THR A 28 -23.31 -0.89 10.81
C THR A 28 -24.06 -1.79 11.80
N ASN A 29 -24.54 -1.20 12.89
CA ASN A 29 -25.55 -1.81 13.74
C ASN A 29 -26.93 -1.70 13.07
N ASP A 30 -27.94 -2.36 13.64
CA ASP A 30 -29.32 -2.35 13.11
C ASP A 30 -29.93 -0.93 13.10
N ASP A 31 -29.42 -0.02 13.93
CA ASP A 31 -29.82 1.39 14.00
C ASP A 31 -29.09 2.30 12.98
N GLY A 32 -28.21 1.73 12.15
CA GLY A 32 -27.42 2.45 11.15
C GLY A 32 -26.14 3.11 11.69
N THR A 33 -25.86 3.02 12.99
CA THR A 33 -24.61 3.55 13.57
C THR A 33 -23.40 2.68 13.22
N LYS A 34 -22.18 3.25 13.24
CA LYS A 34 -20.94 2.49 13.04
C LYS A 34 -20.85 1.35 14.06
N ARG A 35 -20.64 0.12 13.59
CA ARG A 35 -20.47 -1.06 14.44
C ARG A 35 -19.12 -1.06 15.16
N TYR A 36 -18.07 -0.59 14.50
CA TYR A 36 -16.71 -0.55 15.05
C TYR A 36 -16.17 0.88 15.06
N PRO A 37 -15.37 1.25 16.08
CA PRO A 37 -14.76 2.58 16.18
C PRO A 37 -13.50 2.67 15.29
N LEU A 38 -13.69 2.52 13.98
CA LEU A 38 -12.65 2.67 12.97
C LEU A 38 -12.90 3.93 12.15
N ASP A 39 -11.91 4.82 12.15
CA ASP A 39 -11.85 6.01 11.31
C ASP A 39 -10.68 5.88 10.35
N ILE A 40 -10.93 6.17 9.07
CA ILE A 40 -9.94 6.11 8.00
C ILE A 40 -9.87 7.49 7.38
N ALA A 41 -8.72 8.16 7.53
CA ALA A 41 -8.43 9.42 6.88
C ALA A 41 -7.60 9.15 5.61
N LEU A 42 -8.24 9.24 4.45
CA LEU A 42 -7.56 9.24 3.16
C LEU A 42 -6.99 10.62 2.85
N ASN A 43 -6.16 10.74 1.82
CA ASN A 43 -5.56 12.03 1.41
C ASN A 43 -4.89 12.76 2.57
N THR A 44 -4.23 12.01 3.44
CA THR A 44 -3.67 12.51 4.70
C THR A 44 -2.23 12.02 4.79
N LEU A 45 -1.27 12.92 4.58
CA LEU A 45 0.15 12.63 4.64
C LEU A 45 0.66 12.90 6.06
N VAL A 46 1.04 11.84 6.78
CA VAL A 46 1.71 11.95 8.08
C VAL A 46 3.11 12.55 7.88
N THR A 47 3.43 13.60 8.64
CA THR A 47 4.71 14.30 8.55
C THR A 47 5.66 13.92 9.69
N LYS A 48 5.15 13.82 10.92
CA LYS A 48 5.94 13.39 12.09
C LYS A 48 5.07 12.91 13.25
N VAL A 49 5.72 12.22 14.18
CA VAL A 49 5.21 11.83 15.50
C VAL A 49 5.78 12.79 16.54
N ASN A 50 4.94 13.25 17.45
CA ASN A 50 5.36 14.08 18.58
C ASN A 50 5.51 13.23 19.84
N PHE A 51 6.56 13.52 20.61
CA PHE A 51 6.91 12.81 21.84
C PHE A 51 6.85 13.73 23.05
N ASP A 52 6.27 13.22 24.14
CA ASP A 52 6.49 13.75 25.48
C ASP A 52 7.81 13.22 26.03
N THR A 53 8.74 14.14 26.29
CA THR A 53 10.06 13.87 26.85
C THR A 53 10.22 14.39 28.28
N ALA A 54 9.17 14.96 28.90
CA ALA A 54 9.25 15.67 30.17
C ALA A 54 9.72 14.80 31.35
N THR A 55 9.53 13.48 31.26
CA THR A 55 9.87 12.54 32.34
C THR A 55 11.27 11.91 32.23
N ASN A 56 12.05 12.22 31.18
CA ASN A 56 13.46 11.81 30.98
C ASN A 56 13.81 10.31 31.07
N VAL A 57 12.86 9.39 31.25
CA VAL A 57 13.14 7.94 31.34
C VAL A 57 12.87 7.22 30.02
N LYS A 58 11.77 7.56 29.32
CA LYS A 58 11.41 6.97 28.03
C LYS A 58 10.47 7.93 27.28
N PRO A 59 10.82 8.39 26.06
CA PRO A 59 9.93 9.22 25.26
C PRO A 59 8.59 8.52 25.01
N LYS A 60 7.48 9.22 25.25
CA LYS A 60 6.13 8.70 25.00
C LYS A 60 5.56 9.38 23.75
N ALA A 61 5.16 8.60 22.75
CA ALA A 61 4.47 9.15 21.58
C ALA A 61 3.06 9.61 21.98
N ILE A 62 2.69 10.86 21.65
CA ILE A 62 1.43 11.49 22.12
C ILE A 62 0.52 11.97 21.00
N SER A 63 1.08 12.34 19.85
CA SER A 63 0.30 12.79 18.70
C SER A 63 1.05 12.59 17.39
N VAL A 64 0.31 12.73 16.29
CA VAL A 64 0.83 12.65 14.93
C VAL A 64 0.41 13.92 14.20
N ASP A 65 1.37 14.58 13.57
CA ASP A 65 1.11 15.70 12.67
C ASP A 65 0.94 15.19 11.24
N TYR A 66 0.03 15.82 10.51
CA TYR A 66 -0.28 15.45 9.14
C TYR A 66 -0.63 16.67 8.29
N LEU A 67 -0.59 16.48 6.98
CA LEU A 67 -1.14 17.40 5.98
C LEU A 67 -2.31 16.71 5.28
N TYR A 68 -3.47 17.36 5.24
CA TYR A 68 -4.64 16.90 4.50
C TYR A 68 -4.66 17.51 3.09
N GLY A 69 -4.75 16.67 2.06
CA GLY A 69 -4.77 17.04 0.66
C GLY A 69 -4.43 15.88 -0.27
N GLU A 70 -4.77 16.02 -1.55
CA GLU A 70 -4.49 14.99 -2.55
C GLU A 70 -3.04 15.10 -3.04
N SER A 71 -2.42 13.93 -3.31
CA SER A 71 -1.11 13.84 -3.96
C SER A 71 0.02 14.65 -3.28
N LEU A 72 -0.07 14.83 -1.95
CA LEU A 72 0.93 15.57 -1.17
C LEU A 72 2.28 14.84 -1.05
N TYR A 73 2.26 13.51 -1.22
CA TYR A 73 3.48 12.73 -1.17
C TYR A 73 4.28 12.91 -2.47
N ARG A 74 5.52 13.39 -2.37
CA ARG A 74 6.34 13.76 -3.52
C ARG A 74 6.67 12.64 -4.51
N ALA A 75 6.53 11.37 -4.11
CA ALA A 75 6.69 10.25 -5.05
C ALA A 75 5.40 9.93 -5.82
N ASP A 76 4.27 10.59 -5.52
CA ASP A 76 3.07 10.53 -6.37
C ASP A 76 3.35 11.31 -7.68
N PRO A 77 3.19 10.70 -8.86
CA PRO A 77 3.39 11.39 -10.14
C PRO A 77 2.50 12.61 -10.35
N ARG A 78 1.39 12.72 -9.59
CA ARG A 78 0.46 13.85 -9.62
C ARG A 78 0.83 14.95 -8.63
N SER A 79 1.89 14.75 -7.82
CA SER A 79 2.35 15.73 -6.85
C SER A 79 2.88 16.99 -7.55
N SER A 80 2.44 18.16 -7.10
CA SER A 80 2.92 19.45 -7.62
C SER A 80 4.30 19.76 -7.03
N LEU A 81 5.25 20.16 -7.89
CA LEU A 81 6.57 20.61 -7.46
C LEU A 81 6.59 22.07 -6.99
N THR A 82 5.51 22.83 -7.24
CA THR A 82 5.47 24.28 -7.09
C THR A 82 4.58 24.76 -5.94
N GLU A 83 3.78 23.87 -5.35
CA GLU A 83 2.90 24.19 -4.23
C GLU A 83 3.19 23.22 -3.08
N ASP A 84 3.69 23.74 -1.95
CA ASP A 84 3.66 23.01 -0.67
C ASP A 84 2.20 23.02 -0.20
N GLY A 85 1.40 22.16 -0.82
CA GLY A 85 -0.02 22.03 -0.59
C GLY A 85 -0.34 21.28 0.70
N GLY A 86 -1.56 21.47 1.19
CA GLY A 86 -2.16 20.68 2.26
C GLY A 86 -2.56 21.50 3.48
N THR A 87 -3.66 21.11 4.12
CA THR A 87 -4.12 21.70 5.38
C THR A 87 -3.47 20.97 6.55
N PRO A 88 -2.67 21.65 7.39
CA PRO A 88 -2.04 21.01 8.54
C PRO A 88 -3.08 20.60 9.58
N GLY A 89 -2.82 19.47 10.23
CA GLY A 89 -3.60 18.99 11.37
C GLY A 89 -2.77 18.11 12.29
N THR A 90 -3.33 17.84 13.47
CA THR A 90 -2.70 16.99 14.49
C THR A 90 -3.77 16.09 15.10
N VAL A 91 -3.45 14.81 15.28
CA VAL A 91 -4.29 13.84 15.99
C VAL A 91 -3.56 13.29 17.20
N ALA A 92 -4.21 13.31 18.36
CA ALA A 92 -3.66 12.77 19.60
C ALA A 92 -3.95 11.26 19.72
N ALA A 93 -3.02 10.52 20.33
CA ALA A 93 -3.18 9.11 20.64
C ALA A 93 -3.12 8.89 22.16
N THR A 94 -4.11 8.20 22.71
CA THR A 94 -4.20 7.97 24.16
C THR A 94 -3.37 6.77 24.64
N ARG A 95 -3.08 5.83 23.74
CA ARG A 95 -2.35 4.59 24.05
C ARG A 95 -1.06 4.48 23.27
N GLU A 96 -1.17 4.26 21.96
CA GLU A 96 -0.05 3.89 21.11
C GLU A 96 -0.17 4.53 19.73
N ILE A 97 0.99 4.72 19.09
CA ILE A 97 1.11 5.13 17.69
C ILE A 97 1.90 4.03 16.99
N ILE A 98 1.29 3.43 15.97
CA ILE A 98 1.91 2.37 15.16
C ILE A 98 2.25 2.97 13.81
N VAL A 99 3.55 2.93 13.44
CA VAL A 99 4.03 3.48 12.17
C VAL A 99 4.14 2.35 11.14
N SER A 100 3.28 2.40 10.13
CA SER A 100 3.20 1.39 9.06
C SER A 100 3.33 2.03 7.67
N GLY A 101 4.26 2.99 7.51
CA GLY A 101 4.49 3.72 6.26
C GLY A 101 5.25 2.94 5.18
N GLY A 102 5.58 1.66 5.42
CA GLY A 102 6.43 0.86 4.54
C GLY A 102 7.92 1.22 4.62
N THR A 103 8.75 0.52 3.86
CA THR A 103 10.22 0.57 3.96
C THR A 103 10.81 1.95 3.68
N PHE A 104 10.16 2.76 2.84
CA PHE A 104 10.63 4.10 2.48
C PHE A 104 10.13 5.19 3.45
N ASN A 105 8.84 5.21 3.79
CA ASN A 105 8.29 6.33 4.57
C ASN A 105 8.44 6.13 6.09
N THR A 106 8.42 4.90 6.61
CA THR A 106 8.63 4.66 8.05
C THR A 106 9.95 5.28 8.56
N PRO A 107 11.13 5.03 7.94
CA PRO A 107 12.36 5.65 8.42
C PRO A 107 12.36 7.18 8.24
N GLN A 108 11.71 7.71 7.20
CA GLN A 108 11.58 9.16 7.02
C GLN A 108 10.76 9.79 8.15
N ILE A 109 9.58 9.23 8.45
CA ILE A 109 8.71 9.69 9.54
C ILE A 109 9.48 9.64 10.86
N LEU A 110 10.18 8.54 11.17
CA LEU A 110 10.97 8.42 12.39
C LEU A 110 12.05 9.50 12.49
N LYS A 111 12.82 9.73 11.42
CA LYS A 111 13.85 10.78 11.38
C LYS A 111 13.24 12.17 11.59
N LEU A 112 12.17 12.51 10.88
CA LEU A 112 11.44 13.78 11.05
C LEU A 112 10.83 13.94 12.46
N SER A 113 10.66 12.84 13.19
CA SER A 113 10.20 12.81 14.57
C SER A 113 11.32 12.84 15.61
N GLY A 114 12.58 12.99 15.19
CA GLY A 114 13.76 13.00 16.06
C GLY A 114 14.27 11.61 16.46
N VAL A 115 13.85 10.55 15.77
CA VAL A 115 14.28 9.16 16.02
C VAL A 115 15.10 8.66 14.83
N GLY A 116 16.43 8.68 14.96
CA GLY A 116 17.34 8.36 13.87
C GLY A 116 18.80 8.71 14.18
N PRO A 117 19.71 8.69 13.19
CA PRO A 117 21.12 9.00 13.41
C PRO A 117 21.31 10.45 13.87
N ALA A 118 21.85 10.67 15.08
CA ALA A 118 21.95 12.01 15.68
C ALA A 118 22.62 13.05 14.76
N ASP A 119 23.78 12.73 14.18
CA ASP A 119 24.52 13.63 13.28
C ASP A 119 23.68 14.10 12.07
N GLU A 120 22.87 13.19 11.51
CA GLU A 120 21.99 13.51 10.38
C GLU A 120 20.85 14.41 10.84
N LEU A 121 20.22 14.10 11.98
CA LEU A 121 19.13 14.90 12.55
C LEU A 121 19.58 16.32 12.89
N GLU A 122 20.74 16.46 13.53
CA GLU A 122 21.33 17.74 13.91
C GLU A 122 21.65 18.60 12.68
N ARG A 123 22.15 17.99 11.60
CA ARG A 123 22.42 18.68 10.32
C ARG A 123 21.16 19.33 9.72
N PHE A 124 19.99 18.75 9.96
CA PHE A 124 18.70 19.29 9.52
C PHE A 124 17.98 20.11 10.59
N GLY A 125 18.61 20.37 11.74
CA GLY A 125 18.01 21.12 12.84
C GLY A 125 16.85 20.39 13.52
N ILE A 126 16.80 19.06 13.43
CA ILE A 126 15.77 18.24 14.05
C ILE A 126 16.23 17.86 15.47
N PRO A 127 15.46 18.19 16.52
CA PRO A 127 15.80 17.79 17.88
C PRO A 127 15.86 16.26 18.02
N VAL A 128 16.94 15.75 18.59
CA VAL A 128 17.14 14.31 18.80
C VAL A 128 16.30 13.85 20.00
N VAL A 129 15.27 13.04 19.73
CA VAL A 129 14.49 12.32 20.74
C VAL A 129 15.20 11.02 21.11
N LYS A 130 15.72 10.30 20.11
CA LYS A 130 16.49 9.07 20.31
C LYS A 130 17.47 8.86 19.16
N ASP A 131 18.75 8.79 19.51
CA ASP A 131 19.78 8.38 18.57
C ASP A 131 19.66 6.89 18.25
N LEU A 132 19.35 6.58 16.98
CA LEU A 132 19.24 5.24 16.42
C LEU A 132 19.87 5.25 15.02
N PRO A 133 21.19 5.00 14.90
CA PRO A 133 21.90 5.09 13.62
C PRO A 133 21.42 4.08 12.58
N GLY A 134 20.72 3.01 12.99
CA GLY A 134 20.15 2.02 12.08
C GLY A 134 18.92 2.50 11.30
N VAL A 135 18.24 3.57 11.72
CA VAL A 135 17.01 4.05 11.07
C VAL A 135 17.31 4.53 9.64
N GLY A 136 16.66 3.92 8.65
CA GLY A 136 16.85 4.23 7.24
C GLY A 136 18.09 3.57 6.62
N THR A 137 18.76 2.66 7.33
CA THR A 137 19.87 1.87 6.82
C THR A 137 19.41 0.44 6.48
N ASN A 138 20.32 -0.38 5.92
CA ASN A 138 20.05 -1.78 5.60
C ASN A 138 18.82 -1.98 4.71
N LEU A 139 18.63 -1.09 3.73
CA LEU A 139 17.62 -1.30 2.69
C LEU A 139 18.02 -2.55 1.90
N GLN A 140 17.14 -3.54 1.93
CA GLN A 140 17.27 -4.75 1.15
C GLN A 140 16.15 -4.79 0.15
N ASP A 141 16.50 -5.10 -1.08
CA ASP A 141 15.56 -5.36 -2.14
C ASP A 141 16.04 -6.57 -2.92
N ARG A 142 15.14 -7.17 -3.68
CA ARG A 142 15.46 -8.22 -4.64
C ARG A 142 15.51 -7.57 -6.00
N TYR A 143 16.70 -7.47 -6.58
CA TYR A 143 16.81 -7.05 -7.97
C TYR A 143 16.09 -8.05 -8.87
N GLU A 144 15.15 -7.56 -9.66
CA GLU A 144 14.42 -8.35 -10.64
C GLU A 144 14.93 -7.96 -12.05
N VAL A 145 15.18 -8.96 -12.87
CA VAL A 145 15.57 -8.78 -14.28
C VAL A 145 14.45 -9.33 -15.14
N GLY A 146 13.80 -8.45 -15.90
CA GLY A 146 12.80 -8.86 -16.87
C GLY A 146 13.45 -9.58 -18.04
N VAL A 147 12.93 -10.75 -18.41
CA VAL A 147 13.27 -11.46 -19.64
C VAL A 147 12.04 -11.47 -20.52
N THR A 148 12.14 -10.89 -21.71
CA THR A 148 11.07 -10.91 -22.71
C THR A 148 11.48 -11.83 -23.86
N ALA A 149 10.55 -12.68 -24.29
CA ALA A 149 10.72 -13.57 -25.42
C ALA A 149 9.41 -13.68 -26.19
N THR A 150 9.50 -13.88 -27.50
CA THR A 150 8.34 -14.14 -28.36
C THR A 150 8.11 -15.65 -28.41
N ALA A 151 6.88 -16.08 -28.12
CA ALA A 151 6.48 -17.48 -28.33
C ALA A 151 6.04 -17.70 -29.79
N GLU A 152 6.29 -18.88 -30.35
CA GLU A 152 5.87 -19.24 -31.71
C GLU A 152 4.35 -19.43 -31.83
N SER A 153 3.68 -19.72 -30.71
CA SER A 153 2.24 -19.95 -30.64
C SER A 153 1.67 -19.38 -29.35
N ASP A 154 0.37 -19.09 -29.37
CA ASP A 154 -0.36 -18.67 -28.18
C ASP A 154 -0.32 -19.75 -27.09
N PHE A 155 -0.28 -19.32 -25.83
CA PHE A 155 -0.36 -20.23 -24.69
C PHE A 155 -1.78 -20.79 -24.57
N ALA A 156 -1.91 -22.12 -24.61
CA ALA A 156 -3.21 -22.81 -24.56
C ALA A 156 -4.10 -22.42 -23.37
N LEU A 157 -3.50 -21.99 -22.26
CA LEU A 157 -4.22 -21.59 -21.05
C LEU A 157 -4.92 -20.22 -21.15
N ILE A 158 -4.46 -19.33 -22.05
CA ILE A 158 -4.98 -17.97 -22.20
C ILE A 158 -5.51 -17.69 -23.61
N LYS A 159 -5.68 -18.74 -24.42
CA LYS A 159 -6.06 -18.63 -25.84
C LYS A 159 -7.38 -17.87 -26.07
N ASP A 160 -8.29 -17.94 -25.10
CA ASP A 160 -9.62 -17.32 -25.16
C ASP A 160 -9.71 -16.06 -24.29
N CYS A 161 -8.62 -15.67 -23.61
CA CYS A 161 -8.61 -14.51 -22.71
C CYS A 161 -8.34 -13.23 -23.48
N THR A 162 -9.22 -12.25 -23.32
CA THR A 162 -9.04 -10.90 -23.89
C THR A 162 -8.46 -9.91 -22.89
N PHE A 163 -8.37 -10.29 -21.61
CA PHE A 163 -7.89 -9.44 -20.51
C PHE A 163 -8.63 -8.11 -20.39
N LEU A 164 -9.92 -8.12 -20.73
CA LEU A 164 -10.77 -6.93 -20.79
C LEU A 164 -10.27 -5.86 -21.79
N GLU A 165 -9.38 -6.24 -22.71
CA GLU A 165 -8.91 -5.35 -23.80
C GLU A 165 -9.93 -5.39 -24.96
N GLY A 166 -10.89 -4.44 -24.97
CA GLY A 166 -11.86 -4.27 -26.04
C GLY A 166 -13.03 -3.33 -25.69
N ASP A 167 -13.70 -2.81 -26.72
CA ASP A 167 -14.90 -1.95 -26.59
C ASP A 167 -16.09 -2.78 -26.10
N GLY A 168 -16.18 -2.99 -24.79
CA GLY A 168 -17.29 -3.71 -24.15
C GLY A 168 -16.90 -4.50 -22.90
N GLY A 169 -15.60 -4.70 -22.64
CA GLY A 169 -15.13 -5.44 -21.46
C GLY A 169 -15.49 -6.93 -21.46
N ASP A 170 -15.86 -7.48 -22.62
CA ASP A 170 -16.21 -8.90 -22.79
C ASP A 170 -14.93 -9.75 -22.78
N ASP A 171 -14.81 -10.64 -21.79
CA ASP A 171 -13.67 -11.55 -21.61
C ASP A 171 -14.16 -12.94 -21.19
N PRO A 172 -14.16 -13.93 -22.10
CA PRO A 172 -14.58 -15.30 -21.79
C PRO A 172 -13.83 -15.93 -20.61
N CYS A 173 -12.58 -15.55 -20.38
CA CYS A 173 -11.82 -16.03 -19.22
C CYS A 173 -12.25 -15.36 -17.92
N TYR A 174 -12.71 -14.11 -17.98
CA TYR A 174 -13.28 -13.40 -16.84
C TYR A 174 -14.64 -14.02 -16.47
N ASP A 175 -15.51 -14.25 -17.46
CA ASP A 175 -16.80 -14.92 -17.27
C ASP A 175 -16.62 -16.33 -16.69
N GLN A 176 -15.66 -17.10 -17.22
CA GLN A 176 -15.32 -18.41 -16.67
C GLN A 176 -14.88 -18.32 -15.20
N TRP A 177 -14.19 -17.26 -14.80
CA TRP A 177 -13.79 -17.07 -13.41
C TRP A 177 -14.95 -16.65 -12.50
N GLU A 178 -15.86 -15.83 -13.02
CA GLU A 178 -17.06 -15.38 -12.31
C GLU A 178 -18.05 -16.53 -12.08
N ASP A 179 -18.34 -17.30 -13.14
CA ASP A 179 -19.37 -18.34 -13.16
C ASP A 179 -18.85 -19.76 -12.90
N GLY A 180 -17.54 -19.99 -13.00
CA GLY A 180 -16.92 -21.31 -12.89
C GLY A 180 -17.00 -21.93 -11.49
N LEU A 181 -16.89 -23.27 -11.42
CA LEU A 181 -16.95 -24.02 -10.17
C LEU A 181 -15.57 -24.50 -9.71
N GLY A 182 -15.20 -24.13 -8.48
CA GLY A 182 -14.02 -24.65 -7.81
C GLY A 182 -12.71 -24.44 -8.59
N PRO A 183 -11.89 -25.50 -8.82
CA PRO A 183 -10.63 -25.39 -9.56
C PRO A 183 -10.82 -25.10 -11.07
N LEU A 184 -12.05 -25.04 -11.59
CA LEU A 184 -12.35 -24.82 -13.01
C LEU A 184 -12.53 -23.34 -13.40
N LYS A 185 -12.27 -22.41 -12.47
CA LYS A 185 -12.39 -20.95 -12.68
C LYS A 185 -11.29 -20.31 -13.55
N GLY A 186 -10.60 -21.10 -14.36
CA GLY A 186 -9.77 -20.62 -15.45
C GLY A 186 -8.53 -19.79 -15.05
N ALA A 187 -7.98 -19.08 -16.04
CA ALA A 187 -6.69 -18.40 -15.96
C ALA A 187 -6.62 -17.26 -14.92
N TYR A 188 -7.75 -16.69 -14.49
CA TYR A 188 -7.77 -15.62 -13.48
C TYR A 188 -7.54 -16.10 -12.05
N THR A 189 -7.61 -17.42 -11.79
CA THR A 189 -7.29 -18.02 -10.49
C THR A 189 -5.80 -18.18 -10.23
N THR A 190 -4.95 -18.11 -11.28
CA THR A 190 -3.49 -18.23 -11.12
C THR A 190 -2.86 -16.87 -10.86
N ASN A 191 -2.03 -16.83 -9.82
CA ASN A 191 -1.27 -15.65 -9.43
C ASN A 191 -0.02 -15.39 -10.29
N GLY A 192 0.28 -16.29 -11.25
CA GLY A 192 1.52 -16.23 -12.02
C GLY A 192 1.32 -15.98 -13.52
N ILE A 193 0.35 -16.64 -14.15
CA ILE A 193 0.38 -16.77 -15.63
C ILE A 193 -0.08 -15.49 -16.33
N VAL A 194 -1.04 -14.76 -15.76
CA VAL A 194 -1.54 -13.50 -16.34
C VAL A 194 -0.45 -12.41 -16.36
N SER A 195 0.60 -12.50 -15.53
CA SER A 195 1.69 -11.52 -15.50
C SER A 195 2.90 -11.87 -16.38
N PHE A 196 3.06 -13.13 -16.81
CA PHE A 196 4.16 -13.54 -17.70
C PHE A 196 3.84 -13.40 -19.18
N ALA A 197 2.56 -13.34 -19.53
CA ALA A 197 2.09 -13.26 -20.91
C ALA A 197 1.39 -11.91 -21.15
N VAL A 198 2.16 -10.82 -21.14
CA VAL A 198 1.66 -9.57 -21.74
C VAL A 198 1.76 -9.75 -23.26
N LYS A 199 0.61 -10.01 -23.90
CA LYS A 199 0.49 -10.02 -25.35
C LYS A 199 0.66 -8.59 -25.84
N MET A 200 1.89 -8.16 -26.12
CA MET A 200 2.09 -6.93 -26.88
C MET A 200 1.71 -7.19 -28.34
N MET A 201 0.45 -6.89 -28.67
CA MET A 201 -0.05 -6.91 -30.04
C MET A 201 0.48 -5.67 -30.79
N PHE A 202 1.78 -5.65 -31.09
CA PHE A 202 2.32 -4.72 -32.07
C PHE A 202 2.01 -5.26 -33.46
N SER A 203 0.97 -4.71 -34.09
CA SER A 203 0.82 -4.80 -35.55
C SER A 203 1.89 -3.90 -36.18
N LEU A 204 2.84 -4.50 -36.90
CA LEU A 204 3.59 -3.81 -37.95
C LEU A 204 2.81 -3.90 -39.27
#